data_AF-A0AAW7U5Y4-F1
#
_entry.id   AF-A0AAW7U5Y4-F1
#
_cell.length_a   1.000
_cell.length_b   1.000
_cell.length_c   1.000
_cell.angle_alpha   90.00
_cell.angle_beta   90.00
_cell.angle_gamma   90.00
#
_symmetry.space_group_name_H-M   'P 1'
#
loop_
_entity.id
_entity.type
_entity.pdbx_description
1 polymer ?
#
loop_
_entity_poly.entity_id
_entity_poly.type
_entity_poly.pdbx_seq_one_letter_code
_entity_poly.pdbx_strand_id
1 'polypeptide(L)' 'MENHIHYIYYNPVKHGHAEQVCNWPYPSFHHDVALGLFDAAWGGNMPSEIQNLYHD' A
#
# COMPACT_ATOMS: atom_id res chain seq x y z
N MET A 1 -13.70 3.21 -5.24
CA MET A 1 -13.41 1.89 -4.62
C MET A 1 -11.90 1.67 -4.51
N GLU A 2 -11.13 1.98 -5.55
CA GLU A 2 -9.64 1.89 -5.57
C GLU A 2 -8.94 2.65 -4.43
N ASN A 3 -9.38 3.88 -4.09
CA ASN A 3 -8.76 4.67 -3.02
C ASN A 3 -8.77 3.97 -1.65
N HIS A 4 -9.79 3.17 -1.33
CA HIS A 4 -9.85 2.46 -0.05
C HIS A 4 -8.84 1.31 0.00
N ILE A 5 -8.61 0.62 -1.12
CA ILE A 5 -7.63 -0.46 -1.20
C ILE A 5 -6.22 0.10 -1.09
N HIS A 6 -5.96 1.22 -1.77
CA HIS A 6 -4.68 1.92 -1.64
C HIS A 6 -4.42 2.36 -0.20
N TYR A 7 -5.45 2.87 0.49
CA TYR A 7 -5.34 3.20 1.90
C TYR A 7 -5.01 1.98 2.76
N ILE A 8 -5.74 0.87 2.61
CA ILE A 8 -5.53 -0.36 3.39
C ILE A 8 -4.10 -0.88 3.25
N TYR A 9 -3.58 -0.95 2.02
CA TYR A 9 -2.24 -1.47 1.77
C TYR A 9 -1.12 -0.49 2.12
N TYR A 10 -1.37 0.81 2.03
CA TYR A 10 -0.37 1.81 2.40
C TYR A 10 -0.36 2.16 3.89
N ASN A 11 -1.45 1.91 4.62
CA ASN A 11 -1.58 2.26 6.03
C ASN A 11 -0.39 1.80 6.90
N PRO A 12 0.15 0.59 6.73
CA PRO A 12 1.32 0.15 7.48
C PRO A 12 2.56 1.01 7.25
N VAL A 13 2.76 1.48 6.02
CA VAL A 13 3.87 2.37 5.66
C VAL A 13 3.62 3.77 6.24
N LYS A 14 2.40 4.29 6.08
CA LYS A 14 1.98 5.58 6.65
C LYS A 14 2.24 5.68 8.16
N HIS A 15 1.94 4.61 8.91
CA HIS A 15 2.09 4.57 10.36
C HIS A 15 3.45 4.02 10.84
N GLY A 16 4.40 3.78 9.92
CA GLY A 16 5.75 3.32 10.25
C GLY A 16 5.83 1.89 10.77
N HIS A 17 4.79 1.07 10.53
CA HIS A 17 4.78 -0.35 10.87
C HIS A 17 5.55 -1.21 9.85
N ALA A 18 5.78 -0.69 8.64
CA ALA A 18 6.63 -1.31 7.63
C ALA A 18 7.35 -0.25 6.80
N GLU A 19 8.59 -0.50 6.39
CA GLU A 19 9.34 0.41 5.51
C GLU A 19 8.78 0.41 4.08
N GLN A 20 8.16 -0.69 3.65
CA GLN A 20 7.57 -0.88 2.33
C GLN A 20 6.32 -1.76 2.45
N VAL A 21 5.37 -1.61 1.51
CA VAL A 21 4.10 -2.38 1.53
C VAL A 21 4.36 -3.88 1.42
N CYS A 22 5.33 -4.30 0.62
CA CYS A 22 5.73 -5.71 0.49
C CYS A 22 6.35 -6.30 1.76
N ASN A 23 6.83 -5.47 2.69
CA ASN A 23 7.34 -5.92 3.99
C ASN A 23 6.20 -6.18 4.99
N TRP A 24 4.96 -5.86 4.63
CA TRP A 24 3.80 -6.11 5.48
C TRP A 24 3.55 -7.62 5.61
N PRO A 25 3.45 -8.18 6.84
CA PRO A 25 3.42 -9.63 7.04
C PRO A 25 2.07 -10.27 6.71
N TYR A 26 1.03 -9.48 6.44
CA TYR A 26 -0.31 -10.01 6.20
C TYR A 26 -0.50 -10.41 4.72
N PRO A 27 -1.19 -11.54 4.48
CA PRO A 27 -1.20 -12.19 3.17
C PRO A 27 -2.05 -11.50 2.11
N SER A 28 -2.93 -10.57 2.48
CA SER A 28 -3.86 -9.94 1.53
C SER A 28 -3.14 -9.22 0.39
N PHE A 29 -2.13 -8.41 0.70
CA PHE A 29 -1.33 -7.74 -0.34
C PHE A 29 -0.57 -8.75 -1.21
N HIS A 30 0.08 -9.74 -0.60
CA HIS A 30 0.83 -10.78 -1.32
C HIS A 30 -0.06 -11.64 -2.22
N HIS A 31 -1.27 -11.93 -1.77
CA HIS A 31 -2.26 -12.67 -2.56
C HIS A 31 -2.67 -11.88 -3.80
N ASP A 32 -2.97 -10.59 -3.63
CA ASP A 32 -3.38 -9.74 -4.74
C ASP A 32 -2.24 -9.50 -5.74
N VAL A 33 -0.97 -9.44 -5.27
CA VAL A 33 0.21 -9.44 -6.15
C VAL A 33 0.33 -10.75 -6.92
N ALA A 34 0.12 -11.90 -6.27
CA ALA A 34 0.16 -13.21 -6.93
C ALA A 34 -0.97 -13.39 -7.96
N LEU A 35 -2.11 -12.72 -7.76
CA LEU A 35 -3.20 -12.65 -8.72
C LEU A 35 -2.97 -11.62 -9.86
N GLY A 36 -1.89 -10.85 -9.80
CA GLY A 36 -1.57 -9.81 -10.79
C GLY A 36 -2.43 -8.55 -10.66
N LEU A 37 -3.11 -8.37 -9.52
CA LEU A 37 -3.94 -7.18 -9.25
C LEU A 37 -3.09 -5.98 -8.82
N PHE A 38 -1.93 -6.22 -8.21
CA PHE A 38 -0.96 -5.19 -7.82
C PHE A 38 0.47 -5.58 -8.22
N ASP A 39 1.30 -4.57 -8.48
CA ASP A 39 2.73 -4.76 -8.68
C ASP A 39 3.43 -5.03 -7.32
N ALA A 40 4.42 -5.91 -7.28
CA ALA A 40 5.19 -6.15 -6.06
C ALA A 40 5.97 -4.92 -5.58
N ALA A 41 6.32 -4.01 -6.49
CA ALA A 41 6.94 -2.71 -6.20
C ALA A 41 5.90 -1.61 -5.91
N TRP A 42 4.61 -1.94 -5.92
CA TRP A 42 3.54 -0.99 -5.60
C TRP A 42 3.72 -0.44 -4.17
N GLY A 43 3.47 0.86 -4.01
CA GLY A 43 3.67 1.56 -2.73
C GLY A 43 5.07 2.14 -2.52
N GLY A 44 6.07 1.76 -3.33
CA GLY A 44 7.43 2.32 -3.25
C GLY A 44 7.58 3.74 -3.83
N ASN A 45 6.70 4.13 -4.77
CA ASN A 45 6.68 5.44 -5.43
C ASN A 45 5.25 6.02 -5.47
N MET A 46 4.58 6.07 -4.32
CA MET A 46 3.24 6.68 -4.32
C MET A 46 3.33 8.19 -4.59
N PRO A 47 2.49 8.72 -5.50
CA PRO A 47 2.45 10.14 -5.79
C PRO A 47 2.18 10.95 -4.52
N SER A 48 2.84 12.09 -4.40
CA SER A 48 2.64 13.02 -3.28
C SER A 48 1.18 13.44 -3.13
N GLU A 49 0.35 13.41 -4.18
CA GLU A 49 -1.09 13.67 -4.04
C GLU A 49 -1.81 12.62 -3.18
N ILE A 50 -1.40 11.34 -3.25
CA ILE A 50 -1.98 10.26 -2.41
C ILE A 50 -1.44 10.33 -0.98
N GLN A 51 -0.19 10.78 -0.80
CA GLN A 51 0.33 11.10 0.53
C GLN A 51 -0.44 12.25 1.18
N ASN A 52 -0.80 13.27 0.39
CA ASN A 52 -1.50 14.47 0.84
C ASN A 52 -3.03 14.32 0.95
N LEU A 53 -3.65 13.33 0.30
CA LEU A 53 -5.09 13.06 0.38
C LEU A 53 -5.57 12.67 1.79
N TYR A 54 -4.64 12.33 2.69
CA TYR A 54 -4.95 11.82 4.04
C TYR A 54 -4.02 12.41 5.11
N HIS A 55 -3.51 13.62 4.89
CA HIS A 55 -3.02 14.47 5.97
C HIS A 55 -4.23 14.90 6.81
N ASP A 56 -4.20 14.59 8.11
CA ASP A 56 -5.08 15.21 9.10
C ASP A 56 -4.78 16.72 9.23
#